data_AF-A0A2W6MST2-F1
#
_entry.id   AF-A0A2W6MST2-F1
#
_cell.length_a   1.000
_cell.length_b   1.000
_cell.length_c   1.000
_cell.angle_alpha   90.00
_cell.angle_beta   90.00
_cell.angle_gamma   90.00
#
_symmetry.space_group_name_H-M   'P 1'
#
loop_
_entity.id
_entity.type
_entity.pdbx_description
1 polymer ?
#
loop_
_entity_poly.entity_id
_entity_poly.type
_entity_poly.pdbx_seq_one_letter_code
_entity_poly.pdbx_strand_id
1 'polypeptide(L)'
;MKIFGKLSLTLPKQLMSDFSIIGVEENSKEACVFTFQSLMQPKRIQTLTLINPKEELPFLKEIEKSKCKIYFFLKEQNFKEAREKYAPYGIVFLTNTPLAYDTLFQSL
;
A
#
# COMPACT_ATOMS: atom_id res chain seq x y z
N MET A 1 3.83 5.38 -12.45
CA MET A 1 3.94 4.57 -11.21
C MET A 1 5.28 4.86 -10.56
N LYS A 2 5.39 4.86 -9.22
CA LYS A 2 6.67 4.95 -8.51
C LYS A 2 6.82 3.82 -7.50
N ILE A 3 7.98 3.17 -7.48
CA ILE A 3 8.28 2.03 -6.59
C ILE A 3 9.47 2.40 -5.71
N PHE A 4 9.31 2.20 -4.41
CA PHE A 4 10.36 2.33 -3.39
C PHE A 4 10.68 0.92 -2.87
N GLY A 5 11.93 0.48 -3.10
CA GLY A 5 12.39 -0.88 -2.80
C GLY A 5 12.30 -1.85 -3.98
N LYS A 6 12.61 -3.14 -3.72
CA LYS A 6 12.65 -4.19 -4.74
C LYS A 6 11.40 -5.06 -4.67
N LEU A 7 10.60 -5.03 -5.74
CA LEU A 7 9.44 -5.89 -5.88
C LEU A 7 9.89 -7.32 -6.25
N SER A 8 9.53 -8.31 -5.43
CA SER A 8 9.80 -9.73 -5.67
C SER A 8 8.57 -10.51 -6.13
N LEU A 9 7.42 -9.84 -6.25
CA LEU A 9 6.10 -10.41 -6.50
C LEU A 9 5.47 -9.71 -7.70
N THR A 10 4.66 -10.41 -8.48
CA THR A 10 3.84 -9.76 -9.52
C THR A 10 2.63 -9.11 -8.87
N LEU A 11 2.42 -7.82 -9.14
CA LEU A 11 1.20 -7.11 -8.76
C LEU A 11 0.21 -7.09 -9.95
N PRO A 12 -1.10 -7.28 -9.71
CA PRO A 12 -2.19 -6.98 -10.61
C PRO A 12 -2.06 -5.61 -11.23
N LYS A 13 -2.45 -5.55 -12.50
CA LYS A 13 -2.37 -4.35 -13.34
C LYS A 13 -3.13 -3.18 -12.73
N GLN A 14 -4.18 -3.45 -11.95
CA GLN A 14 -5.00 -2.45 -11.26
C GLN A 14 -4.20 -1.64 -10.22
N LEU A 15 -3.16 -2.22 -9.62
CA LEU A 15 -2.25 -1.52 -8.69
C LEU A 15 -1.01 -0.94 -9.39
N MET A 16 -0.89 -1.14 -10.70
CA MET A 16 0.25 -0.70 -11.51
C MET A 16 -0.08 0.54 -12.37
N SER A 17 -1.01 1.38 -11.92
CA SER A 17 -1.36 2.60 -12.65
C SER A 17 -0.29 3.69 -12.52
N ASP A 18 -0.32 4.68 -13.42
CA ASP A 18 0.63 5.78 -13.35
C ASP A 18 0.58 6.59 -12.05
N PHE A 19 -0.59 6.57 -11.41
CA PHE A 19 -0.91 7.24 -10.15
C PHE A 19 -0.76 6.33 -8.92
N SER A 20 -0.07 5.19 -9.08
CA SER A 20 0.20 4.23 -8.01
C SER A 20 1.60 4.43 -7.42
N ILE A 21 1.66 4.42 -6.09
CA ILE A 21 2.90 4.43 -5.31
C ILE A 21 3.02 3.09 -4.58
N ILE A 22 4.17 2.45 -4.69
CA ILE A 22 4.45 1.17 -4.03
C ILE A 22 5.65 1.34 -3.10
N GLY A 23 5.51 0.91 -1.85
CA GLY A 23 6.57 0.81 -0.87
C GLY A 23 6.80 -0.63 -0.45
N VAL A 24 8.06 -1.07 -0.41
CA VAL A 24 8.43 -2.44 -0.07
C VAL A 24 9.36 -2.45 1.14
N GLU A 25 8.96 -3.21 2.16
CA GLU A 25 9.70 -3.42 3.40
C GLU A 25 10.08 -2.09 4.09
N GLU A 26 11.36 -1.86 4.40
CA GLU A 26 11.87 -0.61 4.98
C GLU A 26 11.58 0.63 4.12
N ASN A 27 11.47 0.48 2.80
CA ASN A 27 11.20 1.59 1.88
C ASN A 27 9.73 2.04 1.90
N SER A 28 8.87 1.36 2.65
CA SER A 28 7.46 1.74 2.84
C SER A 28 7.30 3.12 3.47
N LYS A 29 8.25 3.52 4.32
CA LYS A 29 8.27 4.85 4.93
C LYS A 29 8.46 5.94 3.89
N GLU A 30 9.43 5.78 2.98
CA GLU A 30 9.68 6.73 1.90
C GLU A 30 8.47 6.84 0.95
N ALA A 31 7.81 5.71 0.67
CA ALA A 31 6.58 5.70 -0.10
C ALA A 31 5.47 6.54 0.56
N CYS A 32 5.30 6.44 1.88
CA CYS A 32 4.35 7.29 2.62
C CYS A 32 4.72 8.78 2.54
N VAL A 33 5.98 9.14 2.81
CA VAL A 33 6.45 10.53 2.73
C VAL A 33 6.21 11.11 1.35
N PHE A 34 6.59 10.38 0.30
CA PHE A 34 6.41 10.81 -1.09
C PHE A 34 4.93 10.96 -1.45
N THR A 35 4.09 10.04 -0.99
CA THR A 35 2.65 10.07 -1.24
C THR A 35 2.02 11.30 -0.60
N PHE A 36 2.31 11.55 0.68
CA PHE A 36 1.82 12.74 1.38
C PHE A 36 2.26 14.03 0.67
N GLN A 37 3.56 14.17 0.38
CA GLN A 37 4.08 15.36 -0.33
C GLN A 37 3.45 15.54 -1.72
N SER A 38 3.17 14.45 -2.42
CA SER A 38 2.51 14.48 -3.74
C SER A 38 1.05 14.90 -3.64
N LEU A 39 0.33 14.45 -2.61
CA LEU A 39 -1.07 14.80 -2.36
C LEU A 39 -1.24 16.25 -1.89
N MET A 40 -0.21 16.85 -1.28
CA MET A 40 -0.18 18.28 -0.96
C MET A 40 0.00 19.17 -2.21
N GLN A 41 0.38 18.57 -3.34
CA GLN A 41 0.42 19.21 -4.64
C GLN A 41 -0.84 18.84 -5.42
N PRO A 42 -1.22 19.54 -6.51
CA PRO A 42 -2.33 19.15 -7.38
C PRO A 42 -2.06 17.85 -8.18
N LYS A 43 -1.17 16.98 -7.70
CA LYS A 43 -0.86 15.70 -8.32
C LYS A 43 -1.86 14.65 -7.88
N ARG A 44 -2.28 13.84 -8.84
CA ARG A 44 -3.25 12.79 -8.62
C ARG A 44 -2.51 11.52 -8.19
N ILE A 45 -2.47 11.23 -6.90
CA ILE A 45 -2.13 9.89 -6.41
C ILE A 45 -3.44 9.18 -6.09
N GLN A 46 -3.63 7.99 -6.66
CA GLN A 46 -4.85 7.21 -6.48
C GLN A 46 -4.67 6.11 -5.46
N THR A 47 -3.49 5.49 -5.43
CA THR A 47 -3.22 4.30 -4.63
C THR A 47 -1.84 4.37 -3.99
N LEU A 48 -1.79 3.97 -2.71
CA LEU A 48 -0.57 3.68 -1.97
C LEU A 48 -0.61 2.20 -1.58
N THR A 49 0.36 1.43 -2.06
CA THR A 49 0.49 0.00 -1.79
C THR A 49 1.74 -0.26 -0.97
N LEU A 50 1.60 -0.86 0.21
CA LEU A 50 2.70 -1.12 1.13
C LEU A 50 2.86 -2.63 1.33
N ILE A 51 4.03 -3.15 0.99
CA ILE A 51 4.33 -4.59 1.01
C ILE A 51 5.30 -4.88 2.13
N ASN A 52 4.83 -5.67 3.11
CA ASN A 52 5.54 -6.10 4.30
C ASN A 52 6.27 -4.96 5.05
N PRO A 53 5.58 -3.83 5.36
CA PRO A 53 6.21 -2.68 6.01
C PRO A 53 6.86 -3.08 7.34
N LYS A 54 8.10 -2.63 7.56
CA LYS A 54 8.90 -2.96 8.77
C LYS A 54 8.97 -1.83 9.80
N GLU A 55 8.80 -0.57 9.38
CA GLU A 55 8.93 0.61 10.24
C GLU A 55 7.56 1.25 10.55
N GLU A 56 7.57 2.22 11.48
CA GLU A 56 6.45 3.12 11.67
C GLU A 56 6.19 3.92 10.39
N LEU A 57 4.94 3.87 9.92
CA LEU A 57 4.51 4.46 8.67
C LEU A 57 3.94 5.85 8.94
N PRO A 58 4.61 6.93 8.51
CA PRO A 58 4.14 8.28 8.77
C PRO A 58 2.97 8.63 7.85
N PHE A 59 2.20 9.65 8.26
CA PHE A 59 1.18 10.31 7.43
C PHE A 59 0.00 9.45 6.95
N LEU A 60 -0.17 8.22 7.44
CA LEU A 60 -1.25 7.33 6.99
C LEU A 60 -2.64 7.95 7.18
N LYS A 61 -2.85 8.67 8.27
CA LYS A 61 -4.12 9.35 8.57
C LYS A 61 -4.41 10.49 7.60
N GLU A 62 -3.39 11.27 7.25
CA GLU A 62 -3.48 12.37 6.30
C GLU A 62 -3.71 11.85 4.88
N ILE A 63 -3.02 10.77 4.51
CA ILE A 63 -3.17 10.12 3.21
C ILE A 63 -4.58 9.52 3.06
N GLU A 64 -5.11 8.84 4.08
CA GLU A 64 -6.46 8.26 4.07
C GLU A 64 -7.53 9.33 3.80
N LYS A 65 -7.43 10.50 4.45
CA LYS A 65 -8.34 11.64 4.24
C LYS A 65 -8.31 12.23 2.83
N SER A 66 -7.24 12.01 2.07
CA SER A 66 -7.06 12.57 0.72
C SER A 66 -7.80 11.83 -0.39
N LYS A 67 -8.59 10.79 -0.05
CA LYS A 67 -9.20 9.82 -0.99
C LYS A 67 -8.20 8.93 -1.72
N CYS A 68 -6.91 8.98 -1.36
CA CYS A 68 -5.93 7.99 -1.78
C CYS A 68 -6.27 6.63 -1.15
N LYS A 69 -6.39 5.58 -1.95
CA LYS A 69 -6.66 4.23 -1.45
C LYS A 69 -5.37 3.61 -0.92
N ILE A 70 -5.39 3.12 0.32
CA ILE A 70 -4.22 2.49 0.93
C ILE A 70 -4.44 0.97 0.99
N TYR A 71 -3.44 0.22 0.53
CA TYR A 71 -3.41 -1.23 0.55
C TYR A 71 -2.16 -1.72 1.31
N PHE A 72 -2.36 -2.62 2.27
CA PHE A 72 -1.28 -3.24 3.03
C PHE A 72 -1.21 -4.72 2.67
N PHE A 73 -0.01 -5.22 2.39
CA PHE A 73 0.24 -6.64 2.14
C PHE A 73 1.19 -7.16 3.22
N LEU A 74 0.72 -8.06 4.07
CA LEU A 74 1.46 -8.52 5.26
C LEU A 74 1.72 -10.03 5.20
N LYS A 75 2.86 -10.46 5.74
CA LYS A 75 3.15 -11.89 5.95
C LYS A 75 2.32 -12.45 7.10
N GLU A 76 1.96 -13.73 6.99
CA GLU A 76 1.09 -14.44 7.94
C GLU A 76 1.55 -14.32 9.40
N GLN A 77 2.85 -14.49 9.65
CA GLN A 77 3.47 -14.38 10.97
C GLN A 77 3.18 -13.06 11.70
N ASN A 78 2.94 -11.97 10.95
CA ASN A 78 2.71 -10.63 11.51
C ASN A 78 1.26 -10.17 11.32
N PHE A 79 0.38 -11.00 10.75
CA PHE A 79 -0.89 -10.54 10.22
C PHE A 79 -1.85 -10.02 11.28
N LYS A 80 -1.99 -10.72 12.43
CA LYS A 80 -3.01 -10.36 13.43
C LYS A 80 -2.76 -8.95 14.01
N GLU A 81 -1.56 -8.72 14.54
CA GLU A 81 -1.19 -7.45 15.17
C GLU A 81 -1.11 -6.31 14.14
N ALA A 82 -0.45 -6.54 13.01
CA ALA A 82 -0.33 -5.51 11.99
C ALA A 82 -1.66 -5.21 11.28
N ARG A 83 -2.60 -6.16 11.20
CA ARG A 83 -3.95 -5.89 10.72
C ARG A 83 -4.69 -4.91 11.63
N GLU A 84 -4.67 -5.12 12.94
CA GLU A 84 -5.32 -4.20 13.89
C GLU A 84 -4.70 -2.80 13.81
N LYS A 85 -3.38 -2.72 13.65
CA LYS A 85 -2.64 -1.47 13.46
C LYS A 85 -3.01 -0.72 12.18
N TYR A 86 -3.15 -1.43 11.04
CA TYR A 86 -3.26 -0.81 9.72
C TYR A 86 -4.68 -0.73 9.14
N ALA A 87 -5.60 -1.58 9.61
CA ALA A 87 -6.99 -1.59 9.16
C ALA A 87 -7.72 -0.23 9.28
N PRO A 88 -7.42 0.65 10.25
CA PRO A 88 -8.03 1.99 10.30
C PRO A 88 -7.68 2.89 9.11
N TYR A 89 -6.61 2.60 8.36
CA TYR A 89 -6.10 3.46 7.29
C TYR A 89 -6.33 2.90 5.89
N GLY A 90 -6.65 1.61 5.76
CA GLY A 90 -6.76 0.97 4.46
C GLY A 90 -7.09 -0.52 4.53
N ILE A 91 -7.03 -1.18 3.38
CA ILE A 91 -7.37 -2.59 3.25
C ILE A 91 -6.11 -3.44 3.45
N VAL A 92 -6.21 -4.45 4.30
CA VAL A 92 -5.09 -5.33 4.68
C VAL A 92 -5.27 -6.70 4.04
N PHE A 93 -4.24 -7.17 3.34
CA PHE A 93 -4.14 -8.46 2.67
C PHE A 93 -3.00 -9.29 3.24
N LEU A 94 -3.14 -10.60 3.14
CA LEU A 94 -2.04 -11.55 3.34
C LEU A 94 -1.23 -11.68 2.05
N THR A 95 0.09 -11.53 2.10
CA THR A 95 0.99 -11.67 0.95
C THR A 95 0.98 -13.07 0.35
N ASN A 96 0.67 -14.08 1.18
CA ASN A 96 0.74 -15.50 0.84
C ASN A 96 -0.53 -15.99 0.14
N THR A 97 -1.49 -15.10 -0.11
CA THR A 97 -2.77 -15.41 -0.76
C THR A 97 -2.89 -14.77 -2.15
N PRO A 98 -2.00 -15.08 -3.13
CA PRO A 98 -2.14 -14.61 -4.51
C PRO A 98 -3.53 -14.87 -5.11
N LEU A 99 -4.16 -15.99 -4.75
CA LEU A 99 -5.48 -16.40 -5.27
C LEU A 99 -6.65 -15.54 -4.75
N ALA A 100 -6.62 -15.12 -3.48
CA ALA A 100 -7.66 -14.24 -2.92
C ALA A 100 -7.60 -12.84 -3.57
N TYR A 101 -6.42 -12.47 -4.04
CA TYR A 101 -6.10 -11.17 -4.60
C TYR A 101 -6.63 -11.00 -6.03
N ASP A 102 -6.43 -11.98 -6.91
CA ASP A 102 -7.00 -11.94 -8.27
C ASP A 102 -8.54 -11.90 -8.24
N THR A 103 -9.15 -12.60 -7.28
CA THR A 103 -10.61 -12.67 -7.16
C THR A 103 -11.23 -11.34 -6.73
N LEU A 104 -10.61 -10.63 -5.78
CA LEU A 104 -11.11 -9.37 -5.22
C LEU A 104 -11.09 -8.20 -6.22
N PHE A 105 -10.10 -8.17 -7.11
CA PHE A 105 -9.93 -7.10 -8.11
C PHE A 105 -10.57 -7.42 -9.47
N GLN A 106 -11.10 -8.64 -9.66
CA GLN A 106 -11.99 -8.96 -10.78
C GLN A 106 -13.46 -8.65 -10.45
N SER A 107 -13.83 -8.59 -9.16
CA SER A 107 -15.20 -8.28 -8.70
C SER A 107 -15.50 -6.79 -8.49
N LEU A 108 -14.52 -5.91 -8.71
CA LEU A 108 -14.62 -4.45 -8.59
C LEU A 108 -14.59 -3.79 -9.96
#